data_AF-A0A4V1TXP0-F1
#
_entry.id   AF-A0A4V1TXP0-F1
#
_cell.length_a   1.000
_cell.length_b   1.000
_cell.length_c   1.000
_cell.angle_alpha   90.00
_cell.angle_beta   90.00
_cell.angle_gamma   90.00
#
_symmetry.space_group_name_H-M   'P 1'
#
loop_
_entity.id
_entity.type
_entity.pdbx_description
1 polymer ?
#
loop_
_entity_poly.entity_id
_entity_poly.type
_entity_poly.pdbx_seq_one_letter_code
_entity_poly.pdbx_strand_id
1 'polypeptide(L)' 'HLASDLTYTSTAGVTSCRSFGALVQHFFNHQTHHRGQVSTLLFQSGVDVGMTDLLAVIPVLPAPAP' A
#
# COMPACT_ATOMS: atom_id res chain seq x y z
N HIS A 1 -5.00 16.44 -7.01
CA HIS A 1 -5.92 15.69 -6.11
C HIS A 1 -5.25 15.18 -4.83
N LEU A 2 -4.11 14.48 -4.84
CA LEU A 2 -3.50 13.95 -3.60
C LEU A 2 -3.14 15.01 -2.54
N ALA A 3 -2.86 16.25 -2.95
CA ALA A 3 -2.55 17.36 -2.04
C ALA A 3 -3.79 17.97 -1.35
N SER A 4 -5.02 17.55 -1.67
CA SER A 4 -6.22 18.07 -1.03
C SER A 4 -6.54 17.33 0.28
N ASP A 5 -7.39 17.93 1.09
CA ASP A 5 -8.01 17.23 2.21
C ASP A 5 -9.22 16.40 1.74
N LEU A 6 -9.51 15.34 2.50
CA LEU A 6 -10.68 14.49 2.35
C LEU A 6 -11.50 14.54 3.63
N THR A 7 -12.75 14.99 3.52
CA THR A 7 -13.75 14.85 4.57
C THR A 7 -14.55 13.57 4.34
N TYR A 8 -14.66 12.74 5.37
CA TYR A 8 -15.40 11.48 5.33
C TYR A 8 -16.06 11.20 6.68
N THR A 9 -17.12 10.40 6.67
CA THR A 9 -17.79 9.92 7.87
C THR A 9 -17.58 8.41 7.97
N SER A 10 -17.06 7.96 9.11
CA SER A 10 -16.84 6.53 9.36
C SER A 10 -18.18 5.79 9.51
N THR A 11 -18.14 4.46 9.47
CA THR A 11 -19.32 3.62 9.72
C THR A 11 -19.87 3.77 11.15
N ALA A 12 -19.07 4.30 12.08
CA ALA A 12 -19.50 4.67 13.42
C ALA A 12 -20.16 6.07 13.48
N GLY A 13 -20.38 6.73 12.34
CA GLY A 13 -20.99 8.07 12.25
C GLY A 13 -20.03 9.22 12.58
N VAL A 14 -18.73 8.95 12.75
CA VAL A 14 -17.75 9.97 13.13
C VAL A 14 -17.21 10.66 11.88
N THR A 15 -17.49 11.96 11.74
CA THR A 15 -16.94 12.80 10.66
C THR A 15 -15.50 13.20 10.96
N SER A 16 -14.64 13.11 9.95
CA SER A 16 -13.22 13.44 10.03
C SER A 16 -12.74 14.10 8.74
N CYS A 17 -11.74 14.97 8.85
CA CYS A 17 -11.05 15.59 7.72
C CYS A 17 -9.54 15.33 7.83
N ARG A 18 -8.91 14.81 6.77
CA ARG A 18 -7.48 14.43 6.74
C ARG A 18 -6.89 14.66 5.36
N SER A 19 -5.56 14.84 5.28
CA SER A 19 -4.83 14.87 4.00
C SER A 19 -5.11 13.60 3.20
N PHE A 20 -5.58 13.77 1.96
CA PHE A 20 -5.93 12.65 1.10
C PHE A 20 -4.70 11.80 0.75
N GLY A 21 -3.58 12.43 0.41
CA GLY A 21 -2.32 11.73 0.14
C GLY A 21 -1.85 10.87 1.31
N ALA A 22 -1.98 11.35 2.54
CA ALA A 22 -1.63 10.58 3.73
C ALA A 22 -2.52 9.34 3.91
N LEU A 23 -3.82 9.46 3.63
CA LEU A 23 -4.74 8.31 3.68
C LEU A 23 -4.43 7.27 2.61
N VAL A 24 -4.08 7.70 1.39
CA VAL A 24 -3.66 6.78 0.31
C VAL A 24 -2.36 6.06 0.70
N GLN A 25 -1.39 6.78 1.26
CA GLN A 25 -0.16 6.17 1.77
C GLN A 25 -0.43 5.15 2.89
N HIS A 26 -1.30 5.50 3.84
CA HIS A 26 -1.71 4.60 4.92
C HIS A 26 -2.37 3.33 4.37
N PHE A 27 -3.26 3.45 3.37
CA PHE A 27 -3.94 2.31 2.77
C PHE A 27 -2.97 1.29 2.17
N PHE A 28 -2.02 1.74 1.34
CA PHE A 28 -1.02 0.85 0.75
C PHE A 28 -0.02 0.31 1.79
N ASN A 29 0.36 1.11 2.79
CA ASN A 29 1.19 0.63 3.89
C ASN A 29 0.48 -0.46 4.71
N HIS A 30 -0.82 -0.33 4.92
CA HIS A 30 -1.60 -1.32 5.65
C HIS A 30 -1.64 -2.67 4.90
N GLN A 31 -1.74 -2.63 3.57
CA GLN A 31 -1.61 -3.84 2.75
C GLN A 31 -0.23 -4.48 2.89
N THR A 32 0.86 -3.70 2.83
CA THR A 32 2.21 -4.23 3.03
C THR A 32 2.37 -4.86 4.42
N HIS A 33 1.79 -4.28 5.46
CA HIS A 33 1.78 -4.84 6.80
C HIS A 33 1.07 -6.21 6.86
N HIS A 34 -0.14 -6.32 6.32
CA HIS A 34 -0.88 -7.59 6.25
C HIS A 34 -0.18 -8.63 5.38
N ARG A 35 0.42 -8.23 4.26
CA ARG A 35 1.24 -9.10 3.42
C ARG A 35 2.42 -9.66 4.22
N GLY A 36 3.07 -8.83 5.05
CA GLY A 36 4.09 -9.26 6.00
C GLY A 36 3.59 -10.38 6.90
N GLN A 37 2.45 -10.18 7.58
CA GLN A 37 1.86 -11.20 8.46
C GLN A 37 1.61 -12.53 7.73
N VAL A 38 0.97 -12.48 6.55
CA VAL A 38 0.66 -13.69 5.76
C VAL A 38 1.93 -14.36 5.27
N SER A 39 2.90 -13.61 4.75
CA SER A 39 4.17 -14.16 4.27
C SER A 39 4.92 -14.87 5.40
N THR A 40 4.94 -14.32 6.62
CA THR A 40 5.54 -14.98 7.78
C THR A 40 4.90 -16.33 8.06
N LEU A 41 3.56 -16.41 8.08
CA LEU A 41 2.84 -17.67 8.34
C LEU A 41 3.08 -18.71 7.24
N LEU A 42 3.11 -18.28 5.97
CA LEU A 42 3.39 -19.16 4.83
C LEU A 42 4.82 -19.70 4.88
N PHE A 43 5.81 -18.83 5.14
CA PHE A 43 7.20 -19.25 5.31
C PHE A 43 7.36 -20.22 6.48
N GLN A 44 6.71 -19.95 7.63
CA GLN A 44 6.72 -20.87 8.78
C GLN A 44 6.08 -22.23 8.45
N SER A 45 5.20 -22.28 7.46
CA SER A 45 4.58 -23.51 6.95
C SER A 45 5.40 -24.19 5.84
N GLY A 46 6.62 -23.73 5.58
CA GLY A 46 7.50 -24.27 4.54
C GLY A 46 7.12 -23.85 3.12
N VAL A 47 6.22 -22.88 2.95
CA VAL A 47 5.82 -22.35 1.63
C VAL A 47 6.71 -21.18 1.25
N ASP A 48 7.38 -21.27 0.10
CA ASP A 48 8.07 -20.14 -0.50
C ASP A 48 7.06 -19.24 -1.23
N VAL A 49 6.97 -17.98 -0.82
CA VAL A 49 6.09 -16.97 -1.43
C VAL A 49 6.79 -16.16 -2.52
N GLY A 50 8.09 -16.37 -2.74
CA GLY A 50 8.90 -15.66 -3.72
C GLY A 50 9.14 -14.19 -3.38
N MET A 51 9.61 -13.44 -4.37
CA MET A 51 9.93 -12.02 -4.22
C MET A 51 8.66 -11.17 -4.18
N THR A 52 8.55 -10.30 -3.17
CA THR A 52 7.36 -9.43 -2.96
C THR A 52 7.69 -7.94 -3.00
N ASP A 53 8.90 -7.59 -3.44
CA ASP A 53 9.32 -6.20 -3.60
C ASP A 53 8.53 -5.51 -4.71
N LEU A 54 8.04 -4.28 -4.43
CA LEU A 54 7.27 -3.51 -5.40
C LEU A 54 8.10 -3.18 -6.64
N LEU A 55 9.41 -2.97 -6.50
CA LEU A 55 10.28 -2.61 -7.60
C LEU A 55 10.24 -3.65 -8.73
N ALA A 56 10.06 -4.93 -8.41
CA ALA A 56 10.04 -5.99 -9.40
C ALA A 56 8.80 -6.02 -10.29
N VAL A 57 7.73 -5.33 -9.90
CA VAL A 57 6.50 -5.23 -10.69
C VAL A 57 6.32 -3.84 -11.33
N ILE A 58 7.17 -2.87 -10.99
CA ILE A 58 7.17 -1.56 -11.67
C ILE A 58 7.82 -1.75 -13.05
N PRO A 59 7.15 -1.37 -14.15
CA PRO A 59 7.74 -1.45 -15.48
C PRO A 59 9.01 -0.61 -15.58
N VAL A 60 10.05 -1.19 -16.14
CA VAL A 60 11.24 -0.42 -16.54
C VAL A 60 10.83 0.46 -17.72
N LEU A 61 10.95 1.76 -17.55
CA LEU A 61 10.74 2.71 -18.65
C LEU A 61 11.95 2.66 -19.60
N PRO A 62 11.74 2.83 -20.92
CA PRO A 62 12.84 2.98 -21.86
C PRO A 62 13.70 4.19 -21.47
N ALA A 63 15.00 4.10 -21.76
CA ALA A 63 15.92 5.22 -21.54
C ALA A 63 15.40 6.46 -22.30
N PRO A 64 15.51 7.68 -21.72
CA PRO A 64 15.18 8.89 -22.44
C PRO A 64 16.01 8.97 -23.73
N ALA A 65 15.37 9.39 -24.82
CA ALA A 65 16.07 9.64 -26.08
C ALA A 65 17.22 10.64 -25.85
N PRO A 66 18.36 10.49 -26.55
CA PRO A 66 19.49 11.40 -26.41
C PRO A 66 19.11 12.86 -26.72
#